data_AF-A0A3L6M7Q0-F1
#
_entry.id   AF-A0A3L6M7Q0-F1
#
_cell.length_a   1.000
_cell.length_b   1.000
_cell.length_c   1.000
_cell.angle_alpha   90.00
_cell.angle_beta   90.00
_cell.angle_gamma   90.00
#
_symmetry.space_group_name_H-M   'P 1'
#
loop_
_entity.id
_entity.type
_entity.pdbx_description
1 polymer ?
#
loop_
_entity_poly.entity_id
_entity_poly.type
_entity_poly.pdbx_seq_one_letter_code
_entity_poly.pdbx_strand_id
1 'polypeptide(L)'
;MPYDANRFPDWMKALNEGLIKPRSGLSGKENMEVLDLDIVMRNTKEMPFVRFPHKSHTLWLACANCHPAPFKAQAGSTQIRMADIFRGEFCGMCHDRVAFITFFSCQRCHSVPQNTVPPQKTGASKP
;
A
#
# COMPACT_ATOMS: atom_id res chain seq x y z
N MET A 1 20.74 1.49 10.34
CA MET A 1 19.37 1.44 9.78
C MET A 1 19.43 1.96 8.35
N PRO A 2 18.87 1.27 7.36
CA PRO A 2 18.90 1.70 5.97
C PRO A 2 17.97 2.91 5.73
N TYR A 3 18.33 3.71 4.72
CA TYR A 3 17.60 4.91 4.32
C TYR A 3 17.22 4.84 2.84
N ASP A 4 16.10 5.49 2.48
CA ASP A 4 15.68 5.69 1.09
C ASP A 4 16.39 6.89 0.43
N ALA A 5 16.09 7.14 -0.85
CA ALA A 5 16.70 8.21 -1.64
C ALA A 5 16.46 9.61 -1.05
N ASN A 6 15.41 9.79 -0.25
CA ASN A 6 15.07 11.04 0.43
C ASN A 6 15.66 11.12 1.85
N ARG A 7 16.50 10.15 2.23
CA ARG A 7 17.10 9.98 3.56
C ARG A 7 16.09 9.70 4.68
N PHE A 8 14.90 9.18 4.36
CA PHE A 8 13.97 8.65 5.36
C PHE A 8 14.26 7.17 5.63
N PRO A 9 13.90 6.63 6.80
CA PRO A 9 14.10 5.21 7.10
C PRO A 9 13.42 4.30 6.06
N ASP A 10 14.16 3.32 5.53
CA ASP A 10 13.62 2.30 4.63
C ASP A 10 13.27 1.03 5.42
N TRP A 11 12.02 0.98 5.88
CA TRP A 11 11.49 -0.13 6.68
C TRP A 11 11.52 -1.47 5.93
N MET A 12 11.26 -1.46 4.62
CA MET A 12 11.24 -2.68 3.83
C MET A 12 12.64 -3.23 3.60
N LYS A 13 13.61 -2.35 3.33
CA LYS A 13 15.02 -2.76 3.26
C LYS A 13 15.51 -3.31 4.59
N ALA A 14 15.19 -2.65 5.70
CA ALA A 14 15.54 -3.11 7.04
C ALA A 14 14.98 -4.51 7.34
N LEU A 15 13.73 -4.77 6.95
CA LEU A 15 13.09 -6.07 7.12
C LEU A 15 13.73 -7.15 6.24
N ASN A 16 13.94 -6.85 4.95
CA ASN A 16 14.52 -7.80 3.99
C ASN A 16 15.97 -8.17 4.34
N GLU A 17 16.73 -7.24 4.93
CA GLU A 17 18.08 -7.48 5.43
C GLU A 17 18.10 -8.13 6.81
N GLY A 18 16.93 -8.40 7.42
CA GLY A 18 16.81 -9.05 8.73
C GLY A 18 17.26 -8.17 9.91
N LEU A 19 17.45 -6.87 9.70
CA LEU A 19 17.84 -5.90 10.73
C LEU A 19 16.72 -5.67 11.75
N ILE A 20 15.49 -6.00 11.38
CA ILE A 20 14.30 -5.95 12.23
C ILE A 20 13.49 -7.22 12.05
N LYS A 21 12.81 -7.63 13.13
CA LYS A 21 11.96 -8.81 13.18
C LYS A 21 10.65 -8.46 13.90
N PRO A 22 9.61 -8.03 13.16
CA PRO A 22 8.33 -7.69 13.74
C PRO A 22 7.76 -8.88 14.52
N ARG A 23 7.16 -8.62 15.68
CA ARG A 23 6.45 -9.66 16.42
C ARG A 23 5.11 -9.92 15.73
N SER A 24 4.74 -11.18 15.64
CA SER A 24 3.45 -11.63 15.09
C SER A 24 2.25 -11.35 16.01
N GLY A 25 2.50 -11.04 17.28
CA GLY A 25 1.49 -10.69 18.27
C GLY A 25 2.11 -10.27 19.60
N LEU A 26 1.27 -10.13 20.64
CA LEU A 26 1.72 -9.74 21.97
C LEU A 26 2.63 -10.80 22.59
N SER A 27 2.32 -12.08 22.37
CA SER A 27 3.12 -13.20 22.84
C SER A 27 4.29 -13.52 21.92
N GLY A 28 4.18 -13.14 20.63
CA GLY A 28 5.17 -13.43 19.60
C GLY A 28 5.21 -14.90 19.17
N LYS A 29 4.21 -15.69 19.56
CA LYS A 29 4.06 -17.11 19.21
C LYS A 29 3.06 -17.32 18.07
N GLU A 30 2.34 -16.27 17.70
CA GLU A 30 1.38 -16.29 16.62
C GLU A 30 2.10 -16.42 15.27
N ASN A 31 1.38 -16.87 14.24
CA ASN A 31 1.89 -16.85 12.88
C ASN A 31 1.38 -15.61 12.17
N MET A 32 2.27 -14.87 11.51
CA MET A 32 1.87 -13.76 10.64
C MET A 32 1.30 -14.34 9.34
N GLU A 33 0.06 -13.98 9.02
CA GLU A 33 -0.55 -14.31 7.74
C GLU A 33 0.00 -13.37 6.65
N VAL A 34 0.87 -13.88 5.79
CA VAL A 34 1.48 -13.11 4.69
C VAL A 34 0.76 -13.44 3.38
N LEU A 35 0.33 -12.40 2.66
CA LEU A 35 -0.32 -12.52 1.37
C LEU A 35 0.53 -11.90 0.26
N ASP A 36 0.96 -12.72 -0.70
CA ASP A 36 1.71 -12.28 -1.88
C ASP A 36 0.75 -11.97 -3.03
N LEU A 37 0.10 -10.80 -2.96
CA LEU A 37 -0.85 -10.32 -3.96
C LEU A 37 -0.71 -8.82 -4.19
N ASP A 38 -0.54 -8.42 -5.44
CA ASP A 38 -0.53 -7.02 -5.84
C ASP A 38 -1.89 -6.57 -6.39
N ILE A 39 -2.36 -5.42 -5.93
CA ILE A 39 -3.55 -4.74 -6.47
C ILE A 39 -3.08 -3.56 -7.30
N VAL A 40 -3.52 -3.50 -8.56
CA VAL A 40 -3.25 -2.37 -9.46
C VAL A 40 -4.50 -1.49 -9.56
N MET A 41 -4.39 -0.25 -9.09
CA MET A 41 -5.44 0.76 -9.16
C MET A 41 -5.19 1.66 -10.37
N ARG A 42 -6.19 1.77 -11.25
CA ARG A 42 -6.05 2.42 -12.56
C ARG A 42 -6.61 3.84 -12.63
N ASN A 43 -7.36 4.27 -11.63
CA ASN A 43 -7.96 5.59 -11.59
C ASN A 43 -6.93 6.66 -11.15
N THR A 44 -5.93 6.91 -11.99
CA THR A 44 -4.77 7.78 -11.67
C THR A 44 -4.59 8.94 -12.66
N LYS A 45 -5.59 9.20 -13.51
CA LYS A 45 -5.53 10.18 -14.60
C LYS A 45 -4.30 9.99 -15.50
N GLU A 46 -3.37 10.93 -15.55
CA GLU A 46 -2.13 10.86 -16.34
C GLU A 46 -0.96 10.20 -15.60
N MET A 47 -1.06 10.04 -14.27
CA MET A 47 0.00 9.42 -13.48
C MET A 47 0.03 7.91 -13.71
N PRO A 48 1.21 7.25 -13.59
CA PRO A 48 1.29 5.79 -13.62
C PRO A 48 0.27 5.13 -12.67
N PHE A 49 -0.20 3.94 -13.02
CA PHE A 49 -1.11 3.18 -12.17
C PHE A 49 -0.46 2.92 -10.80
N VAL A 50 -1.30 2.90 -9.78
CA VAL A 50 -0.88 2.64 -8.41
C VAL A 50 -0.80 1.15 -8.19
N ARG A 51 0.31 0.67 -7.61
CA ARG A 51 0.46 -0.71 -7.14
C ARG A 51 0.43 -0.74 -5.62
N PHE A 52 -0.46 -1.55 -5.08
CA PHE A 52 -0.53 -1.87 -3.66
C PHE A 52 -0.11 -3.34 -3.45
N PRO A 53 1.07 -3.59 -2.87
CA PRO A 53 1.53 -4.94 -2.58
C PRO A 53 1.07 -5.41 -1.19
N HIS A 54 0.23 -6.44 -1.11
CA HIS A 54 -0.16 -7.00 0.19
C HIS A 54 1.03 -7.52 0.96
N LYS A 55 2.04 -8.10 0.29
CA LYS A 55 3.21 -8.70 0.94
C LYS A 55 3.93 -7.72 1.86
N SER A 56 4.22 -6.51 1.35
CA SER A 56 4.91 -5.47 2.11
C SER A 56 4.14 -5.00 3.35
N HIS A 57 2.82 -5.15 3.35
CA HIS A 57 1.97 -4.75 4.47
C HIS A 57 1.72 -5.92 5.43
N THR A 58 1.45 -7.11 4.91
CA THR A 58 1.12 -8.33 5.67
C THR A 58 2.32 -8.98 6.34
N LEU A 59 3.54 -8.56 6.02
CA LEU A 59 4.74 -8.85 6.81
C LEU A 59 4.74 -8.17 8.20
N TRP A 60 3.83 -7.23 8.42
CA TRP A 60 3.77 -6.39 9.63
C TRP A 60 2.37 -6.32 10.24
N LEU A 61 1.35 -6.29 9.40
CA LEU A 61 -0.02 -5.95 9.76
C LEU A 61 -0.93 -7.14 9.48
N ALA A 62 -1.92 -7.33 10.34
CA ALA A 62 -2.97 -8.31 10.12
C ALA A 62 -4.01 -7.78 9.12
N CYS A 63 -4.76 -8.70 8.50
CA CYS A 63 -5.86 -8.38 7.57
C CYS A 63 -6.85 -7.37 8.16
N ALA A 64 -7.14 -7.49 9.46
CA ALA A 64 -8.07 -6.63 10.19
C ALA A 64 -7.59 -5.17 10.35
N ASN A 65 -6.31 -4.88 10.12
CA ASN A 65 -5.80 -3.50 10.12
C ASN A 65 -6.30 -2.70 8.90
N CYS A 66 -6.76 -3.38 7.84
CA CYS A 66 -7.19 -2.74 6.60
C CYS A 66 -8.64 -3.10 6.19
N HIS A 67 -9.13 -4.27 6.62
CA HIS A 67 -10.44 -4.81 6.24
C HIS A 67 -11.34 -5.03 7.47
N PRO A 68 -12.66 -4.78 7.36
CA PRO A 68 -13.39 -4.28 6.18
C PRO A 68 -13.32 -2.76 5.99
N ALA A 69 -12.64 -2.04 6.89
CA ALA A 69 -12.40 -0.60 6.79
C ALA A 69 -10.93 -0.29 7.09
N PRO A 70 -10.28 0.63 6.35
CA PRO A 70 -10.86 1.54 5.36
C PRO A 70 -11.14 0.90 3.98
N PHE A 71 -10.70 -0.33 3.73
CA PHE A 71 -10.89 -0.99 2.44
C PHE A 71 -11.80 -2.21 2.57
N LYS A 72 -12.74 -2.39 1.63
CA LYS A 72 -13.40 -3.69 1.51
C LYS A 72 -12.44 -4.66 0.82
N ALA A 73 -12.58 -5.97 1.08
CA ALA A 73 -11.79 -7.02 0.43
C ALA A 73 -12.22 -7.27 -1.02
N GLN A 74 -12.36 -6.20 -1.80
CA GLN A 74 -12.79 -6.20 -3.18
C GLN A 74 -12.10 -5.06 -3.92
N ALA A 75 -11.26 -5.39 -4.90
CA ALA A 75 -10.55 -4.39 -5.69
C ALA A 75 -11.53 -3.44 -6.41
N GLY A 76 -11.21 -2.14 -6.40
CA GLY A 76 -12.02 -1.10 -7.04
C GLY A 76 -13.32 -0.72 -6.30
N SER A 77 -13.64 -1.36 -5.17
CA SER A 77 -14.85 -1.04 -4.40
C SER A 77 -14.76 0.24 -3.56
N THR A 78 -13.54 0.70 -3.26
CA THR A 78 -13.27 1.93 -2.51
C THR A 78 -12.76 3.01 -3.46
N GLN A 79 -13.41 4.17 -3.45
CA GLN A 79 -12.93 5.34 -4.17
C GLN A 79 -11.90 6.09 -3.31
N ILE A 80 -10.70 6.29 -3.86
CA ILE A 80 -9.58 6.90 -3.16
C ILE A 80 -9.13 8.12 -3.96
N ARG A 81 -8.96 9.27 -3.29
CA ARG A 81 -8.37 10.47 -3.89
C ARG A 81 -7.14 10.88 -3.10
N MET A 82 -6.17 11.50 -3.77
CA MET A 82 -4.98 12.02 -3.10
C MET A 82 -5.31 13.05 -2.01
N ALA A 83 -6.36 13.84 -2.18
CA ALA A 83 -6.82 14.78 -1.15
C ALA A 83 -7.27 14.07 0.14
N ASP A 84 -7.87 12.88 0.03
CA ASP A 84 -8.29 12.08 1.18
C ASP A 84 -7.06 11.49 1.89
N ILE A 85 -6.08 11.02 1.10
CA ILE A 85 -4.79 10.55 1.62
C ILE A 85 -4.08 11.65 2.41
N PHE A 86 -3.99 12.88 1.89
CA PHE A 86 -3.37 14.00 2.61
C PHE A 86 -4.16 14.42 3.86
N ARG A 87 -5.46 14.12 3.94
CA ARG A 87 -6.27 14.30 5.15
C ARG A 87 -6.15 13.13 6.14
N GLY A 88 -5.34 12.14 5.82
CA GLY A 88 -5.04 11.01 6.68
C GLY A 88 -6.03 9.84 6.54
N GLU A 89 -6.77 9.78 5.45
CA GLU A 89 -7.69 8.69 5.12
C GLU A 89 -7.00 7.66 4.20
N PHE A 90 -7.55 6.43 4.12
CA PHE A 90 -7.02 5.36 3.25
C PHE A 90 -5.52 5.10 3.49
N CYS A 91 -4.68 5.28 2.47
CA CYS A 91 -3.23 5.13 2.57
C CYS A 91 -2.62 6.10 3.60
N GLY A 92 -3.20 7.29 3.74
CA GLY A 92 -2.75 8.33 4.68
C GLY A 92 -3.04 8.03 6.15
N MET A 93 -3.78 6.95 6.44
CA MET A 93 -3.91 6.48 7.82
C MET A 93 -2.54 6.09 8.39
N CYS A 94 -1.63 5.60 7.53
CA CYS A 94 -0.29 5.16 7.92
C CYS A 94 0.83 5.94 7.20
N HIS A 95 0.73 6.15 5.89
CA HIS A 95 1.69 6.98 5.14
C HIS A 95 1.58 8.44 5.61
N ASP A 96 2.72 9.14 5.71
CA ASP A 96 2.87 10.47 6.34
C ASP A 96 2.91 10.51 7.89
N ARG A 97 2.58 9.41 8.58
CA ARG A 97 2.62 9.35 10.07
C ARG A 97 3.53 8.26 10.62
N VAL A 98 3.45 7.07 10.03
CA VAL A 98 4.13 5.85 10.49
C VAL A 98 5.04 5.31 9.39
N ALA A 99 4.57 5.36 8.15
CA ALA A 99 5.32 4.98 6.97
C ALA A 99 5.86 6.23 6.24
N PHE A 100 6.51 6.01 5.09
CA PHE A 100 7.13 7.09 4.33
C PHE A 100 6.17 8.24 4.00
N ILE A 101 6.75 9.41 3.75
CA ILE A 101 6.02 10.64 3.41
C ILE A 101 5.58 10.59 1.95
N THR A 102 4.26 10.60 1.74
CA THR A 102 3.60 10.48 0.43
C THR A 102 3.98 11.63 -0.49
N PHE A 103 4.05 12.86 0.05
CA PHE A 103 4.30 14.06 -0.74
C PHE A 103 5.61 14.02 -1.53
N PHE A 104 6.65 13.36 -1.01
CA PHE A 104 7.97 13.24 -1.66
C PHE A 104 8.20 11.89 -2.35
N SER A 105 7.19 11.02 -2.41
CA SER A 105 7.36 9.60 -2.72
C SER A 105 6.33 9.07 -3.73
N CYS A 106 5.87 9.91 -4.66
CA CYS A 106 4.82 9.58 -5.63
C CYS A 106 5.07 8.23 -6.33
N GLN A 107 6.31 8.01 -6.78
CA GLN A 107 6.76 6.82 -7.51
C GLN A 107 6.70 5.52 -6.69
N ARG A 108 6.60 5.59 -5.36
CA ARG A 108 6.49 4.38 -4.52
C ARG A 108 5.13 3.71 -4.67
N CYS A 109 4.09 4.50 -4.94
CA CYS A 109 2.75 4.00 -5.25
C CYS A 109 2.52 3.93 -6.76
N HIS A 110 2.73 5.05 -7.46
CA HIS A 110 2.59 5.21 -8.90
C HIS A 110 3.75 4.57 -9.66
N SER A 111 3.76 3.24 -9.70
CA SER A 111 4.92 2.44 -10.12
C SER A 111 4.65 1.55 -11.33
N VAL A 112 3.41 1.52 -11.85
CA VAL A 112 3.03 0.69 -12.99
C VAL A 112 2.71 1.58 -14.19
N PRO A 113 3.49 1.53 -15.28
CA PRO A 113 3.24 2.37 -16.46
C PRO A 113 1.88 2.07 -17.10
N GLN A 114 1.16 3.11 -17.52
CA GLN A 114 -0.20 2.95 -18.07
C GLN A 114 -0.23 2.18 -19.40
N ASN A 115 0.81 2.34 -20.22
CA ASN A 115 0.98 1.71 -21.52
C ASN A 115 1.31 0.20 -21.45
N THR A 116 1.61 -0.33 -20.27
CA THR A 116 2.02 -1.74 -20.11
C THR A 116 0.87 -2.69 -19.81
N VAL A 117 -0.35 -2.19 -19.67
CA VAL A 117 -1.50 -3.02 -19.28
C VAL A 117 -2.69 -2.77 -20.19
N PRO A 118 -3.27 -3.82 -20.83
CA PRO A 118 -4.44 -3.67 -21.70
C PRO A 118 -5.58 -2.95 -20.97
N PRO A 119 -6.38 -2.12 -21.68
CA PRO A 119 -7.54 -1.46 -21.09
C PRO A 119 -8.46 -2.51 -20.46
N GLN A 120 -8.79 -2.30 -19.19
CA GLN A 120 -9.74 -3.15 -18.48
C GLN A 120 -11.10 -2.94 -19.14
N LYS A 121 -11.76 -4.01 -19.61
CA LYS A 121 -13.14 -3.93 -20.10
C LYS A 121 -13.98 -3.32 -18.99
N THR A 122 -14.46 -2.10 -19.21
CA THR A 122 -15.29 -1.37 -18.25
C THR A 122 -16.61 -2.11 -18.11
N GLY A 123 -16.79 -2.83 -17.00
CA GLY A 123 -18.13 -3.18 -16.54
C GLY A 123 -18.86 -1.88 -16.25
N ALA A 124 -19.93 -1.60 -16.99
CA ALA A 124 -20.70 -0.37 -16.94
C ALA A 124 -21.03 0.03 -15.49
N SER A 125 -20.47 1.15 -15.04
CA SER A 125 -21.00 1.90 -13.91
C SER A 125 -22.34 2.49 -14.37
N LYS A 126 -23.44 1.84 -13.98
CA LYS A 126 -24.80 2.35 -14.13
C LYS A 126 -24.92 3.69 -13.37
N PRO A 127 -25.65 4.70 -13.91
CA PRO A 127 -25.77 6.04 -13.32
C PRO A 127 -26.27 6.05 -11.89
#